data_AF-F0G403-F1
#
_entry.id   AF-F0G403-F1
#
_cell.length_a   1.000
_cell.length_b   1.000
_cell.length_c   1.000
_cell.angle_alpha   90.00
_cell.angle_beta   90.00
_cell.angle_gamma   90.00
#
_symmetry.space_group_name_H-M   'P 1'
#
loop_
_entity.id
_entity.type
_entity.pdbx_description
1 polymer ?
#
loop_
_entity_poly.entity_id
_entity_poly.type
_entity_poly.pdbx_seq_one_letter_code
_entity_poly.pdbx_strand_id
1 'polypeptide(L)'
;SGSQLVLVQVGETLDKRNALANDIIKGVILPQFVILPLAILLVWFGLSRGLAPLNALQAHIRARRPDDLSPVEAQRAPPEIEPLVTSFNDLLARLEQNMALQKRFIADAAHQMKTPLAGLRTQAEFALRHPVPPDVQRSLEQIATSSEQAARLVTQLLALARAENRASGLTFEPVEIASLARRAVRDWVQAALAKQMDLGYEGPPDDAPIDVDGNPVMLREMLGNLIDNA
;
A
#
# COMPACT_ATOMS: atom_id res chain seq x y z
N SER A 1 42.54 94.60 -30.29
CA SER A 1 41.89 93.36 -29.83
C SER A 1 40.42 93.43 -30.19
N GLY A 2 39.87 92.41 -30.83
CA GLY A 2 38.48 92.35 -31.28
C GLY A 2 38.29 91.17 -32.22
N SER A 3 38.27 89.96 -31.66
CA SER A 3 38.05 88.71 -32.39
C SER A 3 36.73 88.73 -33.14
N GLN A 4 36.76 88.68 -34.47
CA GLN A 4 35.57 88.43 -35.27
C GLN A 4 35.11 86.99 -35.04
N LEU A 5 33.96 86.85 -34.39
CA LEU A 5 33.28 85.57 -34.27
C LEU A 5 32.64 85.24 -35.63
N VAL A 6 33.02 84.09 -36.19
CA VAL A 6 32.37 83.53 -37.37
C VAL A 6 31.25 82.61 -36.90
N LEU A 7 30.02 82.95 -37.26
CA LEU A 7 28.85 82.10 -37.02
C LEU A 7 28.79 81.04 -38.13
N VAL A 8 29.09 79.79 -37.78
CA VAL A 8 28.89 78.65 -38.67
C VAL A 8 27.57 78.00 -38.30
N GLN A 9 26.60 78.05 -39.21
CA GLN A 9 25.29 77.42 -39.02
C GLN A 9 25.18 76.25 -40.00
N VAL A 10 25.10 75.03 -39.45
CA VAL A 10 24.99 73.79 -40.22
C VAL A 10 23.52 73.35 -40.23
N GLY A 11 22.89 73.34 -41.40
CA GLY A 11 21.57 72.77 -41.59
C GLY A 11 21.67 71.28 -41.90
N GLU A 12 21.30 70.42 -40.96
CA GLU A 12 21.13 68.99 -41.21
C GLU A 12 19.70 68.71 -41.71
N THR A 13 19.58 68.01 -42.84
CA THR A 13 18.29 67.65 -43.45
C THR A 13 17.53 66.66 -42.56
N LEU A 14 16.29 66.99 -42.18
CA LEU A 14 15.40 66.18 -41.34
C LEU A 14 15.20 64.75 -41.86
N ASP A 15 15.32 64.53 -43.18
CA ASP A 15 15.20 63.22 -43.82
C ASP A 15 16.29 62.22 -43.38
N LYS A 16 17.53 62.70 -43.14
CA LYS A 16 18.62 61.85 -42.63
C LYS A 16 18.35 61.39 -41.19
N ARG A 17 17.72 62.24 -40.37
CA ARG A 17 17.31 61.90 -39.01
C ARG A 17 16.22 60.82 -38.99
N ASN A 18 15.24 60.90 -39.89
CA ASN A 18 14.15 59.92 -39.98
C ASN A 18 14.61 58.57 -40.56
N ALA A 19 15.54 58.57 -41.52
CA ALA A 19 16.13 57.33 -42.06
C ALA A 19 16.92 56.56 -40.97
N LEU A 20 17.75 57.27 -40.19
CA LEU A 20 18.48 56.69 -39.06
C LEU A 20 17.54 56.17 -37.96
N ALA A 21 16.48 56.92 -37.64
CA ALA A 21 15.49 56.48 -36.67
C ALA A 21 14.79 55.19 -37.13
N ASN A 22 14.41 55.09 -38.41
CA ASN A 22 13.72 53.92 -38.96
C ASN A 22 14.62 52.68 -39.04
N ASP A 23 15.91 52.86 -39.35
CA ASP A 23 16.89 51.77 -39.36
C ASP A 23 17.27 51.29 -37.95
N ILE A 24 17.33 52.19 -36.96
CA ILE A 24 17.51 51.83 -35.54
C ILE A 24 16.27 51.08 -35.02
N ILE A 25 15.07 51.57 -35.34
CA ILE A 25 13.80 50.93 -34.98
C ILE A 25 13.75 49.52 -35.59
N LYS A 26 14.06 49.34 -36.88
CA LYS A 26 14.10 48.01 -37.51
C LYS A 26 15.22 47.12 -36.94
N GLY A 27 16.40 47.68 -36.67
CA GLY A 27 17.54 46.95 -36.15
C GLY A 27 17.35 46.41 -34.73
N VAL A 28 16.53 47.07 -33.91
CA VAL A 28 16.31 46.68 -32.50
C VAL A 28 14.95 45.99 -32.31
N ILE A 29 13.89 46.48 -32.94
CA ILE A 29 12.53 45.94 -32.73
C ILE A 29 12.36 44.57 -33.41
N LEU A 30 12.94 44.37 -34.60
CA LEU A 30 12.76 43.14 -35.36
C LEU A 30 13.37 41.90 -34.66
N PRO A 31 14.59 41.95 -34.09
CA PRO A 31 15.11 40.85 -33.26
C PRO A 31 14.26 40.62 -32.01
N GLN A 32 13.78 41.69 -31.35
CA GLN A 32 12.93 41.57 -30.15
C GLN A 32 11.64 40.80 -30.45
N PHE A 33 11.02 41.04 -31.61
CA PHE A 33 9.82 40.33 -32.06
C PHE A 33 10.05 38.84 -32.36
N VAL A 34 11.29 38.40 -32.55
CA VAL A 34 11.62 36.97 -32.74
C VAL A 34 12.06 36.34 -31.41
N ILE A 35 12.91 37.03 -30.66
CA ILE A 35 13.47 36.55 -29.39
C ILE A 35 12.38 36.36 -28.34
N LEU A 36 11.44 37.31 -28.22
CA LEU A 36 10.38 37.25 -27.22
C LEU A 36 9.46 36.02 -27.41
N PRO A 37 8.84 35.78 -28.58
CA PRO A 37 8.03 34.58 -28.77
C PRO A 37 8.86 33.30 -28.70
N LEU A 38 10.11 33.31 -29.16
CA LEU A 38 11.00 32.16 -29.03
C LEU A 38 11.27 31.83 -27.54
N ALA A 39 11.53 32.84 -26.72
CA ALA A 39 11.71 32.67 -25.27
C ALA A 39 10.45 32.14 -24.61
N ILE A 40 9.27 32.68 -24.95
CA ILE A 40 7.97 32.17 -24.45
C ILE A 40 7.78 30.71 -24.84
N LEU A 41 8.07 30.34 -26.09
CA LEU A 41 7.98 28.96 -26.58
C LEU A 41 8.93 28.03 -25.82
N LEU A 42 10.18 28.45 -25.60
CA LEU A 42 11.17 27.67 -24.86
C LEU A 42 10.78 27.50 -23.39
N VAL A 43 10.29 28.56 -22.73
CA VAL A 43 9.80 28.49 -21.35
C VAL A 43 8.58 27.59 -21.25
N TRP A 44 7.60 27.74 -22.16
CA TRP A 44 6.42 26.89 -22.23
C TRP A 44 6.79 25.42 -22.41
N PHE A 45 7.72 25.13 -23.33
CA PHE A 45 8.21 23.78 -23.59
C PHE A 45 8.97 23.20 -22.38
N GLY A 46 9.82 24.02 -21.73
CA GLY A 46 10.56 23.64 -20.54
C GLY A 46 9.65 23.32 -19.36
N LEU A 47 8.66 24.18 -19.07
CA LEU A 47 7.70 23.95 -17.99
C LEU A 47 6.79 22.75 -18.28
N SER A 48 6.24 22.64 -19.49
CA SER A 48 5.35 21.53 -19.84
C SER A 48 6.05 20.18 -19.74
N ARG A 49 7.31 20.07 -20.18
CA ARG A 49 8.10 18.85 -19.96
C ARG A 49 8.57 18.67 -18.53
N GLY A 50 8.99 19.74 -17.85
CA GLY A 50 9.51 19.67 -16.47
C GLY A 50 8.47 19.30 -15.42
N LEU A 51 7.21 19.71 -15.63
CA LEU A 51 6.09 19.43 -14.72
C LEU A 51 5.32 18.14 -15.08
N ALA A 52 5.48 17.61 -16.30
CA ALA A 52 4.82 16.37 -16.71
C ALA A 52 5.09 15.18 -15.76
N PRO A 53 6.32 14.96 -15.25
CA PRO A 53 6.61 13.89 -14.29
C PRO A 53 5.86 14.03 -12.96
N LEU A 54 5.63 15.26 -12.48
CA LEU A 54 4.86 15.51 -11.27
C LEU A 54 3.38 15.15 -11.46
N ASN A 55 2.81 15.52 -12.61
CA ASN A 55 1.44 15.15 -12.95
C ASN A 55 1.28 13.63 -13.08
N ALA A 56 2.27 12.95 -13.67
CA ALA A 56 2.29 11.50 -13.75
C ALA A 56 2.34 10.85 -12.36
N LEU A 57 3.25 11.30 -11.50
CA LEU A 57 3.38 10.84 -10.11
C LEU A 57 2.08 11.06 -9.33
N GLN A 58 1.47 12.24 -9.45
CA GLN A 58 0.18 12.54 -8.83
C GLN A 58 -0.93 11.62 -9.33
N ALA A 59 -0.99 11.33 -10.63
CA ALA A 59 -1.97 10.41 -11.18
C ALA A 59 -1.77 8.98 -10.67
N HIS A 60 -0.51 8.53 -10.55
CA HIS A 60 -0.18 7.21 -10.00
C HIS A 60 -0.57 7.11 -8.53
N ILE A 61 -0.31 8.14 -7.72
CA ILE A 61 -0.72 8.19 -6.31
C ILE A 61 -2.25 8.20 -6.18
N ARG A 62 -2.97 8.97 -7.01
CA ARG A 62 -4.44 9.03 -6.97
C ARG A 62 -5.14 7.77 -7.48
N ALA A 63 -4.54 7.07 -8.43
CA ALA A 63 -5.08 5.83 -8.97
C ALA A 63 -4.82 4.61 -8.06
N ARG A 64 -3.87 4.73 -7.12
CA ARG A 64 -3.60 3.68 -6.15
C ARG A 64 -4.76 3.51 -5.18
N ARG A 65 -5.07 2.26 -4.88
CA ARG A 65 -6.01 1.90 -3.83
C ARG A 65 -5.38 2.28 -2.48
N PRO A 66 -6.18 2.60 -1.44
CA PRO A 66 -5.65 2.90 -0.09
C PRO A 66 -4.69 1.85 0.46
N ASP A 67 -4.83 0.62 -0.05
CA ASP A 67 -4.13 -0.57 0.38
C ASP A 67 -2.88 -0.88 -0.47
N ASP A 68 -2.64 -0.17 -1.57
CA ASP A 68 -1.52 -0.46 -2.49
C ASP A 68 -0.22 0.24 -2.05
N LEU A 69 0.60 -0.48 -1.30
CA LEU A 69 1.89 -0.04 -0.77
C LEU A 69 3.08 -0.37 -1.69
N SER A 70 2.85 -0.83 -2.92
CA SER A 70 3.94 -1.15 -3.85
C SER A 70 4.83 0.08 -4.11
N PRO A 71 6.15 -0.07 -4.32
CA PRO A 71 7.02 1.07 -4.56
C PRO A 71 6.62 1.82 -5.84
N VAL A 72 6.82 3.13 -5.85
CA VAL A 72 6.67 3.94 -7.05
C VAL A 72 7.93 3.82 -7.90
N GLU A 73 7.77 3.50 -9.18
CA GLU A 73 8.87 3.34 -10.12
C GLU A 73 9.65 4.66 -10.31
N ALA A 74 10.87 4.70 -9.80
CA ALA A 74 11.76 5.86 -9.89
C ALA A 74 12.45 6.00 -11.26
N GLN A 75 12.41 4.97 -12.12
CA GLN A 75 13.25 4.84 -13.32
C GLN A 75 13.00 5.90 -14.43
N ARG A 76 12.03 6.80 -14.25
CA ARG A 76 11.76 7.91 -15.18
C ARG A 76 11.62 9.27 -14.49
N ALA A 77 11.94 9.37 -13.20
CA ALA A 77 11.89 10.64 -12.49
C ALA A 77 13.11 11.50 -12.84
N PRO A 78 12.94 12.81 -13.11
CA PRO A 78 14.06 13.75 -13.18
C PRO A 78 14.86 13.75 -11.87
N PRO A 79 16.17 14.07 -11.90
CA PRO A 79 17.02 14.08 -10.71
C PRO A 79 16.52 15.03 -9.61
N GLU A 80 15.77 16.07 -9.97
CA GLU A 80 15.14 17.00 -9.01
C GLU A 80 13.99 16.36 -8.21
N ILE A 81 13.34 15.33 -8.76
CA ILE A 81 12.16 14.66 -8.18
C ILE A 81 12.53 13.32 -7.52
N GLU A 82 13.67 12.76 -7.86
CA GLU A 82 14.18 11.49 -7.30
C GLU A 82 14.22 11.44 -5.76
N PRO A 83 14.66 12.50 -5.03
CA PRO A 83 14.64 12.49 -3.56
C PRO A 83 13.23 12.41 -2.97
N LEU A 84 12.24 13.01 -3.65
CA LEU A 84 10.85 12.98 -3.24
C LEU A 84 10.25 11.58 -3.42
N VAL A 85 10.51 10.94 -4.57
CA VAL A 85 10.07 9.55 -4.84
C VAL A 85 10.69 8.60 -3.83
N THR A 86 11.98 8.75 -3.53
CA THR A 86 12.68 7.94 -2.53
C THR A 86 12.05 8.11 -1.14
N SER A 87 11.84 9.35 -0.70
CA SER A 87 11.22 9.63 0.60
C SER A 87 9.80 9.07 0.72
N PHE A 88 9.03 9.10 -0.38
CA PHE A 88 7.70 8.51 -0.44
C PHE A 88 7.75 6.98 -0.34
N ASN A 89 8.66 6.35 -1.09
CA ASN A 89 8.87 4.90 -1.02
C ASN A 89 9.32 4.45 0.38
N ASP A 90 10.19 5.22 1.05
CA ASP A 90 10.58 4.96 2.44
C ASP A 90 9.39 5.01 3.40
N LEU A 91 8.46 5.95 3.20
CA LEU A 91 7.23 6.03 3.98
C LEU A 91 6.32 4.82 3.74
N LEU A 92 6.16 4.39 2.49
CA LEU A 92 5.39 3.19 2.14
C LEU A 92 5.98 1.94 2.80
N ALA A 93 7.31 1.78 2.74
CA ALA A 93 8.00 0.66 3.37
C ALA A 93 7.83 0.64 4.89
N ARG A 94 7.93 1.81 5.55
CA ARG A 94 7.66 1.94 6.99
C ARG A 94 6.21 1.62 7.34
N LEU A 95 5.26 2.02 6.51
CA LEU A 95 3.85 1.72 6.70
C LEU A 95 3.59 0.21 6.59
N GLU A 96 4.16 -0.44 5.56
CA GLU A 96 4.10 -1.90 5.38
C GLU A 96 4.65 -2.64 6.60
N GLN A 97 5.83 -2.23 7.09
CA GLN A 97 6.45 -2.82 8.27
C GLN A 97 5.57 -2.67 9.52
N ASN A 98 4.98 -1.49 9.74
CA ASN A 98 4.08 -1.25 10.88
C ASN A 98 2.81 -2.11 10.80
N MET A 99 2.21 -2.22 9.61
CA MET A 99 1.05 -3.09 9.40
C MET A 99 1.41 -4.57 9.65
N ALA A 100 2.59 -5.02 9.22
CA ALA A 100 3.07 -6.38 9.49
C ALA A 100 3.27 -6.66 10.98
N LEU A 101 3.82 -5.70 11.74
CA LEU A 101 3.96 -5.81 13.20
C LEU A 101 2.60 -5.83 13.90
N GLN A 102 1.67 -4.96 13.49
CA GLN A 102 0.31 -4.93 14.03
C GLN A 102 -0.41 -6.26 13.78
N LYS A 103 -0.24 -6.87 12.59
CA LYS A 103 -0.78 -8.21 12.26
C LYS A 103 -0.26 -9.28 13.23
N ARG A 104 1.05 -9.32 13.45
CA ARG A 104 1.68 -10.27 14.40
C ARG A 104 1.17 -10.06 15.82
N PHE A 105 1.14 -8.81 16.29
CA PHE A 105 0.64 -8.47 17.61
C PHE A 105 -0.81 -8.90 17.82
N ILE A 106 -1.70 -8.62 16.87
CA ILE A 106 -3.11 -9.02 16.93
C ILE A 106 -3.23 -10.56 16.96
N ALA A 107 -2.47 -11.26 16.13
CA ALA A 107 -2.46 -12.72 16.10
C ALA A 107 -1.92 -13.33 17.41
N ASP A 108 -0.88 -12.76 17.99
CA ASP A 108 -0.30 -13.21 19.26
C ASP A 108 -1.23 -12.95 20.43
N ALA A 109 -1.81 -11.74 20.52
CA ALA A 109 -2.78 -11.38 21.55
C ALA A 109 -3.97 -12.32 21.55
N ALA A 110 -4.47 -12.69 20.37
CA ALA A 110 -5.53 -13.66 20.22
C ALA A 110 -5.22 -15.05 20.77
N HIS A 111 -4.07 -15.60 20.39
CA HIS A 111 -3.63 -16.90 20.89
C HIS A 111 -3.47 -16.84 22.41
N GLN A 112 -2.85 -15.77 22.91
CA GLN A 112 -2.67 -15.54 24.34
C GLN A 112 -3.98 -15.32 25.10
N MET A 113 -5.07 -14.86 24.45
CA MET A 113 -6.40 -14.75 25.06
C MET A 113 -7.20 -16.06 25.01
N LYS A 114 -7.05 -16.87 23.97
CA LYS A 114 -7.75 -18.17 23.87
C LYS A 114 -7.34 -19.12 24.99
N THR A 115 -6.05 -19.17 25.32
CA THR A 115 -5.50 -20.04 26.37
C THR A 115 -6.13 -19.81 27.76
N PRO A 116 -6.15 -18.59 28.34
CA PRO A 116 -6.78 -18.35 29.63
C PRO A 116 -8.31 -18.54 29.60
N LEU A 117 -8.99 -18.22 28.49
CA LEU A 117 -10.42 -18.48 28.35
C LEU A 117 -10.74 -19.98 28.33
N ALA A 118 -9.94 -20.80 27.64
CA ALA A 118 -10.05 -22.25 27.68
C ALA A 118 -9.73 -22.81 29.08
N GLY A 119 -8.76 -22.22 29.78
CA GLY A 119 -8.43 -22.56 31.16
C GLY A 119 -9.60 -22.29 32.12
N LEU A 120 -10.20 -21.10 32.05
CA LEU A 120 -11.39 -20.75 32.85
C LEU A 120 -12.55 -21.70 32.58
N ARG A 121 -12.80 -22.04 31.30
CA ARG A 121 -13.82 -23.01 30.93
C ARG A 121 -13.55 -24.38 31.53
N THR A 122 -12.32 -24.88 31.37
CA THR A 122 -11.92 -26.20 31.88
C THR A 122 -12.05 -26.27 33.40
N GLN A 123 -11.66 -25.21 34.11
CA GLN A 123 -11.77 -25.14 35.56
C GLN A 123 -13.24 -25.14 36.01
N ALA A 124 -14.11 -24.40 35.31
CA ALA A 124 -15.53 -24.35 35.59
C ALA A 124 -16.22 -25.71 35.31
N GLU A 125 -15.94 -26.32 34.16
CA GLU A 125 -16.41 -27.66 33.79
C GLU A 125 -15.93 -28.73 34.77
N PHE A 126 -14.68 -28.64 35.24
CA PHE A 126 -14.13 -29.57 36.23
C PHE A 126 -14.84 -29.43 37.59
N ALA A 127 -15.08 -28.21 38.05
CA ALA A 127 -15.80 -27.96 39.30
C ALA A 127 -17.25 -28.48 39.23
N LEU A 128 -17.91 -28.36 38.07
CA LEU A 128 -19.26 -28.89 37.83
C LEU A 128 -19.36 -30.42 37.86
N ARG A 129 -18.24 -31.16 37.80
CA ARG A 129 -18.25 -32.64 37.96
C ARG A 129 -18.44 -33.09 39.40
N HIS A 130 -18.36 -32.17 40.36
CA HIS A 130 -18.47 -32.46 41.79
C HIS A 130 -19.79 -31.90 42.35
N PRO A 131 -20.34 -32.48 43.43
CA PRO A 131 -21.51 -31.91 44.09
C PRO A 131 -21.19 -30.51 44.62
N VAL A 132 -21.86 -29.51 44.08
CA VAL A 132 -21.74 -28.11 44.50
C VAL A 132 -23.11 -27.54 44.87
N PRO A 133 -23.18 -26.54 45.76
CA PRO A 133 -24.45 -25.87 46.07
C PRO A 133 -25.11 -25.29 44.80
N PRO A 134 -26.47 -25.23 44.73
CA PRO A 134 -27.19 -24.79 43.53
C PRO A 134 -26.76 -23.40 43.02
N ASP A 135 -26.47 -22.48 43.93
CA ASP A 135 -26.07 -21.12 43.59
C ASP A 135 -24.65 -21.05 42.98
N VAL A 136 -23.76 -21.94 43.46
CA VAL A 136 -22.40 -22.10 42.92
C VAL A 136 -22.46 -22.78 41.55
N GLN A 137 -23.32 -23.78 41.39
CA GLN A 137 -23.52 -24.46 40.11
C GLN A 137 -23.93 -23.49 39.00
N ARG A 138 -24.94 -22.64 39.24
CA ARG A 138 -25.37 -21.62 38.27
C ARG A 138 -24.25 -20.64 37.92
N SER A 139 -23.45 -20.25 38.91
CA SER A 139 -22.33 -19.33 38.69
C SER A 139 -21.25 -19.97 37.82
N LEU A 140 -20.92 -21.25 38.04
CA LEU A 140 -19.96 -22.00 37.23
C LEU A 140 -20.46 -22.20 35.79
N GLU A 141 -21.74 -22.52 35.60
CA GLU A 141 -22.37 -22.62 34.27
C GLU A 141 -22.31 -21.28 33.51
N GLN A 142 -22.55 -20.15 34.20
CA GLN A 142 -22.39 -18.82 33.63
C GLN A 142 -20.94 -18.52 33.25
N ILE A 143 -19.95 -18.89 34.07
CA ILE A 143 -18.53 -18.71 33.76
C ILE A 143 -18.12 -19.53 32.54
N ALA A 144 -18.54 -20.79 32.46
CA ALA A 144 -18.26 -21.66 31.31
C ALA A 144 -18.84 -21.07 30.02
N THR A 145 -20.11 -20.66 30.05
CA THR A 145 -20.81 -20.07 28.90
C THR A 145 -20.19 -18.74 28.48
N SER A 146 -19.87 -17.86 29.43
CA SER A 146 -19.30 -16.54 29.14
C SER A 146 -17.88 -16.66 28.57
N SER A 147 -17.07 -17.59 29.09
CA SER A 147 -15.72 -17.86 28.58
C SER A 147 -15.75 -18.37 27.14
N GLU A 148 -16.73 -19.22 26.82
CA GLU A 148 -16.95 -19.74 25.47
C GLU A 148 -17.40 -18.64 24.49
N GLN A 149 -18.33 -17.77 24.90
CA GLN A 149 -18.74 -16.61 24.10
C GLN A 149 -17.59 -15.64 23.85
N ALA A 150 -16.77 -15.36 24.87
CA ALA A 150 -15.59 -14.51 24.73
C ALA A 150 -14.58 -15.10 23.73
N ALA A 151 -14.33 -16.41 23.78
CA ALA A 151 -13.42 -17.08 22.85
C ALA A 151 -13.92 -17.01 21.40
N ARG A 152 -15.24 -17.15 21.19
CA ARG A 152 -15.87 -16.95 19.87
C ARG A 152 -15.73 -15.52 19.37
N LEU A 153 -16.02 -14.52 20.22
CA LEU A 153 -15.87 -13.10 19.88
C LEU A 153 -14.43 -12.74 19.48
N VAL A 154 -13.44 -13.20 20.24
CA VAL A 154 -12.02 -13.01 19.90
C VAL A 154 -11.72 -13.59 18.52
N THR A 155 -12.21 -14.80 18.23
CA THR A 155 -12.02 -15.45 16.92
C THR A 155 -12.66 -14.65 15.78
N GLN A 156 -13.87 -14.11 15.98
CA GLN A 156 -14.57 -13.29 14.98
C GLN A 156 -13.89 -11.95 14.74
N LEU A 157 -13.47 -11.24 15.79
CA LEU A 157 -12.75 -9.96 15.66
C LEU A 157 -11.43 -10.13 14.90
N LEU A 158 -10.73 -11.24 15.11
CA LEU A 158 -9.52 -11.56 14.35
C LEU A 158 -9.79 -11.86 12.89
N ALA A 159 -10.85 -12.63 12.61
CA ALA A 159 -11.25 -12.92 11.25
C ALA A 159 -11.57 -11.62 10.50
N LEU A 160 -12.28 -10.68 11.15
CA LEU A 160 -12.57 -9.35 10.62
C LEU A 160 -11.30 -8.53 10.39
N ALA A 161 -10.43 -8.41 11.42
CA ALA A 161 -9.17 -7.65 11.33
C ALA A 161 -8.22 -8.20 10.26
N ARG A 162 -8.25 -9.52 10.02
CA ARG A 162 -7.51 -10.17 8.92
C ARG A 162 -8.17 -9.92 7.56
N ALA A 163 -9.50 -9.89 7.48
CA ALA A 163 -10.23 -9.63 6.23
C ALA A 163 -10.02 -8.20 5.72
N GLU A 164 -10.12 -7.20 6.59
CA GLU A 164 -9.94 -5.78 6.23
C GLU A 164 -8.52 -5.49 5.71
N ASN A 165 -7.50 -6.16 6.24
CA ASN A 165 -6.09 -5.91 5.90
C ASN A 165 -5.50 -6.82 4.80
N ARG A 166 -6.31 -7.67 4.17
CA ARG A 166 -5.88 -8.57 3.07
C ARG A 166 -5.95 -7.93 1.69
N ALA A 167 -6.47 -6.71 1.57
CA ALA A 167 -6.53 -5.98 0.30
C ALA A 167 -5.17 -5.38 -0.14
N SER A 168 -4.18 -5.35 0.75
CA SER A 168 -2.87 -4.72 0.53
C SER A 168 -1.79 -5.72 0.14
N GLY A 169 -1.24 -5.61 -1.08
CA GLY A 169 0.04 -6.23 -1.43
C GLY A 169 0.07 -7.76 -1.52
N LEU A 170 -1.01 -8.38 -2.01
CA LEU A 170 -0.99 -9.81 -2.27
C LEU A 170 -0.06 -10.13 -3.46
N THR A 171 1.11 -10.69 -3.16
CA THR A 171 1.91 -11.37 -4.17
C THR A 171 1.26 -12.71 -4.45
N PHE A 172 0.72 -12.85 -5.65
CA PHE A 172 0.24 -14.12 -6.19
C PHE A 172 1.45 -14.80 -6.82
N GLU A 173 1.69 -16.03 -6.40
CA GLU A 173 2.71 -16.90 -7.00
C GLU A 173 2.07 -18.23 -7.39
N PRO A 174 2.67 -18.98 -8.34
CA PRO A 174 2.22 -20.33 -8.63
C PRO A 174 2.36 -21.22 -7.39
N VAL A 175 1.23 -21.72 -6.87
CA VAL A 175 1.19 -22.60 -5.71
C VAL A 175 0.62 -23.95 -6.10
N GLU A 176 1.41 -25.00 -5.88
CA GLU A 176 0.96 -26.40 -6.05
C GLU A 176 -0.03 -26.76 -4.93
N ILE A 177 -1.33 -26.73 -5.23
CA ILE A 177 -2.40 -26.82 -4.22
C ILE A 177 -2.46 -28.20 -3.55
N ALA A 178 -2.11 -29.27 -4.28
CA ALA A 178 -2.13 -30.63 -3.78
C ALA A 178 -1.12 -30.84 -2.64
N SER A 179 0.10 -30.30 -2.77
CA SER A 179 1.09 -30.37 -1.69
C SER A 179 0.74 -29.46 -0.50
N LEU A 180 0.04 -28.35 -0.75
CA LEU A 180 -0.47 -27.47 0.31
C LEU A 180 -1.58 -28.14 1.12
N ALA A 181 -2.56 -28.75 0.46
CA ALA A 181 -3.66 -29.49 1.09
C ALA A 181 -3.16 -30.66 1.93
N ARG A 182 -2.23 -31.48 1.42
CA ARG A 182 -1.58 -32.56 2.20
C ARG A 182 -0.87 -32.06 3.45
N ARG A 183 -0.28 -30.87 3.40
CA ARG A 183 0.36 -30.26 4.58
C ARG A 183 -0.71 -29.79 5.58
N ALA A 184 -1.75 -29.11 5.12
CA ALA A 184 -2.85 -28.68 5.97
C ALA A 184 -3.55 -29.86 6.67
N VAL A 185 -3.89 -30.94 5.95
CA VAL A 185 -4.51 -32.13 6.54
C VAL A 185 -3.63 -32.75 7.63
N ARG A 186 -2.31 -32.89 7.38
CA ARG A 186 -1.36 -33.42 8.37
C ARG A 186 -1.33 -32.61 9.67
N ASP A 187 -1.44 -31.29 9.58
CA ASP A 187 -1.47 -30.41 10.75
C ASP A 187 -2.70 -30.70 11.66
N TRP A 188 -3.79 -31.23 11.09
CA TRP A 188 -5.06 -31.51 11.78
C TRP A 188 -5.28 -32.97 12.17
N VAL A 189 -4.48 -33.93 11.67
CA VAL A 189 -4.64 -35.37 11.96
C VAL A 189 -4.67 -35.66 13.46
N GLN A 190 -3.78 -35.05 14.24
CA GLN A 190 -3.73 -35.29 15.69
C GLN A 190 -4.98 -34.77 16.41
N ALA A 191 -5.50 -33.61 15.99
CA ALA A 191 -6.72 -33.05 16.55
C ALA A 191 -7.96 -33.88 16.18
N ALA A 192 -8.03 -34.39 14.95
CA ALA A 192 -9.09 -35.28 14.49
C ALA A 192 -9.08 -36.63 15.24
N LEU A 193 -7.90 -37.24 15.44
CA LEU A 193 -7.75 -38.46 16.22
C LEU A 193 -8.22 -38.30 17.66
N ALA A 194 -7.90 -37.17 18.31
CA ALA A 194 -8.36 -36.87 19.66
C ALA A 194 -9.90 -36.77 19.75
N LYS A 195 -10.56 -36.41 18.65
CA LYS A 195 -12.02 -36.35 18.51
C LYS A 195 -12.63 -37.63 17.92
N GLN A 196 -11.84 -38.67 17.67
CA GLN A 196 -12.26 -39.90 16.99
C GLN A 196 -12.91 -39.66 15.61
N MET A 197 -12.46 -38.64 14.89
CA MET A 197 -12.92 -38.30 13.55
C MET A 197 -11.97 -38.89 12.50
N ASP A 198 -12.53 -39.46 11.43
CA ASP A 198 -11.75 -39.91 10.28
C ASP A 198 -11.44 -38.72 9.37
N LEU A 199 -10.16 -38.37 9.24
CA LEU A 199 -9.67 -37.26 8.43
C LEU A 199 -8.64 -37.79 7.43
N GLY A 200 -9.01 -37.72 6.15
CA GLY A 200 -8.17 -38.15 5.02
C GLY A 200 -8.00 -37.07 3.97
N TYR A 201 -6.99 -37.24 3.11
CA TYR A 201 -6.79 -36.43 1.91
C TYR A 201 -7.04 -37.31 0.69
N GLU A 202 -7.93 -36.86 -0.21
CA GLU A 202 -8.18 -37.49 -1.51
C GLU A 202 -7.79 -36.49 -2.61
N GLY A 203 -6.77 -36.87 -3.39
CA GLY A 203 -6.15 -36.02 -4.41
C GLY A 203 -6.55 -36.40 -5.85
N PRO A 204 -6.05 -35.67 -6.85
CA PRO A 204 -6.29 -36.00 -8.26
C PRO A 204 -5.69 -37.37 -8.65
N PRO A 205 -6.23 -38.02 -9.70
CA PRO A 205 -5.64 -39.24 -10.27
C PRO A 205 -4.19 -38.98 -10.67
N ASP A 206 -3.30 -39.96 -10.42
CA ASP A 206 -1.88 -39.94 -10.76
C ASP A 206 -1.02 -38.86 -10.08
N ASP A 207 -1.48 -38.27 -8.95
CA ASP A 207 -0.71 -37.27 -8.18
C ASP A 207 -0.31 -36.04 -9.04
N ALA A 208 -1.07 -35.75 -10.10
CA ALA A 208 -0.76 -34.67 -11.03
C ALA A 208 -0.66 -33.32 -10.30
N PRO A 209 0.42 -32.53 -10.53
CA PRO A 209 0.56 -31.22 -9.91
C PRO A 209 -0.53 -30.28 -10.42
N ILE A 210 -1.22 -29.63 -9.49
CA ILE A 210 -2.24 -28.62 -9.78
C ILE A 210 -1.70 -27.29 -9.24
N ASP A 211 -1.21 -26.45 -10.14
CA ASP A 211 -0.75 -25.11 -9.81
C ASP A 211 -1.91 -24.11 -9.88
N VAL A 212 -2.00 -23.28 -8.86
CA VAL A 212 -2.98 -22.20 -8.77
C VAL A 212 -2.22 -20.92 -8.44
N ASP A 213 -2.47 -19.85 -9.19
CA ASP A 213 -1.96 -18.53 -8.81
C ASP A 213 -2.65 -18.08 -7.53
N GLY A 214 -1.86 -17.90 -6.46
CA GLY A 214 -2.40 -17.56 -5.16
C GLY A 214 -1.32 -17.17 -4.16
N ASN A 215 -1.75 -16.68 -3.01
CA ASN A 215 -0.86 -16.51 -1.88
C ASN A 215 -0.83 -17.80 -1.04
N PRO A 216 0.33 -18.46 -0.87
CA PRO A 216 0.41 -19.77 -0.22
C PRO A 216 -0.04 -19.73 1.26
N VAL A 217 0.19 -18.62 1.95
CA VAL A 217 -0.20 -18.46 3.35
C VAL A 217 -1.71 -18.35 3.46
N MET A 218 -2.35 -17.58 2.58
CA MET A 218 -3.81 -17.44 2.57
C MET A 218 -4.53 -18.71 2.17
N LEU A 219 -4.02 -19.41 1.15
CA LEU A 219 -4.57 -20.70 0.74
C LEU A 219 -4.46 -21.73 1.87
N ARG A 220 -3.34 -21.73 2.62
CA ARG A 220 -3.18 -22.58 3.81
C ARG A 220 -4.17 -22.23 4.92
N GLU A 221 -4.32 -20.94 5.24
CA GLU A 221 -5.29 -20.51 6.27
C GLU A 221 -6.72 -20.83 5.86
N MET A 222 -7.07 -20.65 4.59
CA MET A 222 -8.39 -21.02 4.04
C MET A 222 -8.64 -22.52 4.22
N LEU A 223 -7.69 -23.36 3.82
CA LEU A 223 -7.78 -24.80 4.01
C LEU A 223 -7.91 -25.18 5.48
N GLY A 224 -7.12 -24.57 6.37
CA GLY A 224 -7.23 -24.80 7.81
C GLY A 224 -8.60 -24.42 8.38
N ASN A 225 -9.16 -23.28 7.96
CA ASN A 225 -10.50 -22.87 8.37
C ASN A 225 -11.60 -23.80 7.83
N LEU A 226 -11.45 -24.30 6.60
CA LEU A 226 -12.39 -25.26 6.04
C LEU A 226 -12.36 -26.60 6.79
N ILE A 227 -11.17 -27.06 7.19
CA ILE A 227 -10.99 -28.30 7.97
C ILE A 227 -11.51 -28.13 9.40
N ASP A 228 -11.28 -27.00 10.06
CA ASP A 228 -11.77 -26.74 11.43
C ASP A 228 -13.31 -26.68 11.49
N ASN A 229 -13.94 -26.20 10.41
CA ASN A 229 -15.39 -26.08 10.31
C ASN A 229 -16.10 -27.39 9.89
N ALA A 230 -15.38 -28.36 9.32
CA ALA A 230 -15.93 -29.63 8.84
C ALA A 230 -16.08 -30.64 9.99
#